data_AF-A0A1N6EW65-F1
#
_entry.id   AF-A0A1N6EW65-F1
#
_cell.length_a   1.000
_cell.length_b   1.000
_cell.length_c   1.000
_cell.angle_alpha   90.00
_cell.angle_beta   90.00
_cell.angle_gamma   90.00
#
_symmetry.space_group_name_H-M   'P 1'
#
loop_
_entity.id
_entity.type
_entity.pdbx_description
1 polymer ?
#
loop_
_entity_poly.entity_id
_entity_poly.type
_entity_poly.pdbx_seq_one_letter_code
_entity_poly.pdbx_strand_id
1 'polypeptide(L)'
;MRRSQGSVAVAALVMLAAMTGCTSASAGADEATATPEPTDAAAQVVTIPMPEFAPWPAGDPFTEADVEAARLAEADRGWQTVLATYPDAVRPEVAFEAYVTDENRVDVTRACFEAAGLPIDEGRTGPDPDGPVVSIGTSTTTVEEAIALYSCRVAHPEKRTSAPPNAEQLGWIYDYLTEYYGPCLAENAIDVAPAPPRDEFVAKWPEQGWFPSNDRAMYDPEWDAALEEACVDPDTAIMTGLVDREDG
;
A
#
# COMPACT_ATOMS: atom_id res chain seq x y z
N MET A 1 40.25 45.54 -5.23
CA MET A 1 39.25 46.58 -5.55
C MET A 1 37.93 46.10 -4.95
N ARG A 2 37.59 46.40 -3.68
CA ARG A 2 36.95 47.61 -3.09
C ARG A 2 35.56 47.99 -3.68
N ARG A 3 34.55 47.85 -2.80
CA ARG A 3 33.24 48.54 -2.67
C ARG A 3 32.15 48.11 -3.68
N SER A 4 30.85 48.05 -3.35
CA SER A 4 30.04 48.72 -2.30
C SER A 4 28.74 47.89 -2.10
N GLN A 5 28.38 47.44 -0.89
CA GLN A 5 27.34 48.02 0.01
C GLN A 5 26.24 48.89 -0.63
N GLY A 6 25.00 48.57 -0.27
CA GLY A 6 23.80 49.39 -0.48
C GLY A 6 22.57 48.78 0.20
N SER A 7 22.47 48.90 1.53
CA SER A 7 21.22 48.72 2.28
C SER A 7 20.32 49.93 2.08
N VAL A 8 19.01 49.73 1.89
CA VAL A 8 17.99 50.77 2.13
C VAL A 8 16.81 50.14 2.88
N ALA A 9 16.35 50.90 3.86
CA ALA A 9 15.46 50.55 4.95
C ALA A 9 14.01 51.02 4.68
N VAL A 10 13.07 50.32 5.33
CA VAL A 10 11.85 50.80 6.03
C VAL A 10 10.83 51.64 5.25
N ALA A 11 9.58 51.14 5.22
CA ALA A 11 8.39 51.95 5.48
C ALA A 11 7.25 51.07 6.01
N ALA A 12 6.97 51.20 7.30
CA ALA A 12 5.74 50.74 7.95
C ALA A 12 4.61 51.73 7.65
N LEU A 13 3.42 51.23 7.34
CA LEU A 13 2.22 52.05 7.22
C LEU A 13 1.11 51.43 8.08
N VAL A 14 0.91 52.08 9.22
CA VAL A 14 -0.19 51.91 10.17
C VAL A 14 -1.44 52.53 9.54
N MET A 15 -2.53 51.76 9.44
CA MET A 15 -3.87 52.32 9.24
C MET A 15 -4.78 51.92 10.41
N LEU A 16 -5.04 52.91 11.27
CA LEU A 16 -6.16 52.95 12.20
C LEU A 16 -7.35 53.63 11.51
N ALA A 17 -8.51 52.98 11.51
CA ALA A 17 -9.86 53.57 11.45
C ALA A 17 -10.86 52.41 11.50
N ALA A 18 -12.03 52.46 12.11
CA ALA A 18 -12.65 53.34 13.10
C ALA A 18 -13.85 52.53 13.63
N MET A 19 -14.17 52.71 14.92
CA MET A 19 -15.26 52.01 15.58
C MET A 19 -16.63 52.39 15.00
N THR A 20 -17.51 51.41 14.84
CA THR A 20 -18.97 51.63 14.86
C THR A 20 -19.61 50.49 15.63
N GLY A 21 -20.18 50.82 16.78
CA GLY A 21 -20.79 49.86 17.69
C GLY A 21 -22.22 49.50 17.26
N CYS A 22 -22.56 48.23 17.44
CA CYS A 22 -23.92 47.80 17.70
C CYS A 22 -23.93 47.04 19.03
N THR A 23 -24.54 47.65 20.03
CA THR A 23 -25.00 47.02 21.26
C THR A 23 -26.07 46.00 20.91
N SER A 24 -25.92 44.75 21.35
CA SER A 24 -27.01 43.79 21.44
C SER A 24 -26.77 42.85 22.62
N ALA A 25 -27.86 42.54 23.29
CA ALA A 25 -27.97 42.08 24.66
C ALA A 25 -27.47 40.65 24.90
N SER A 26 -26.99 40.42 26.12
CA SER A 26 -26.75 39.08 26.67
C SER A 26 -28.06 38.37 27.00
N ALA A 27 -28.30 37.25 26.34
CA ALA A 27 -29.10 36.11 26.79
C ALA A 27 -28.53 34.91 25.99
N GLY A 28 -27.76 34.00 26.56
CA GLY A 28 -28.26 33.02 27.52
C GLY A 28 -28.90 31.85 26.76
N ALA A 29 -28.10 30.95 26.21
CA ALA A 29 -28.48 29.57 25.86
C ALA A 29 -27.22 28.78 25.53
N ASP A 30 -27.08 27.61 26.15
CA ASP A 30 -26.15 26.54 25.82
C ASP A 30 -25.99 26.37 24.30
N GLU A 31 -24.86 26.83 23.75
CA GLU A 31 -24.39 26.33 22.48
C GLU A 31 -23.57 25.09 22.80
N ALA A 32 -24.29 23.98 23.02
CA ALA A 32 -23.73 22.66 22.86
C ALA A 32 -23.01 22.69 21.52
N THR A 33 -21.68 22.66 21.56
CA THR A 33 -20.86 22.46 20.39
C THR A 33 -21.33 21.15 19.81
N ALA A 34 -22.11 21.21 18.74
CA ALA A 34 -22.48 20.04 17.99
C ALA A 34 -21.16 19.37 17.63
N THR A 35 -20.91 18.20 18.20
CA THR A 35 -20.00 17.25 17.58
C THR A 35 -20.43 17.19 16.12
N PRO A 36 -19.55 17.50 15.14
CA PRO A 36 -19.92 17.29 13.76
C PRO A 36 -20.42 15.85 13.67
N GLU A 37 -21.65 15.67 13.19
CA GLU A 37 -22.13 14.33 12.86
C GLU A 37 -21.06 13.70 11.95
N PRO A 38 -20.75 12.40 12.11
CA PRO A 38 -19.85 11.72 11.18
C PRO A 38 -20.33 12.08 9.79
N THR A 39 -19.47 12.72 9.01
CA THR A 39 -19.79 13.03 7.63
C THR A 39 -20.23 11.73 6.99
N ASP A 40 -21.39 11.76 6.34
CA ASP A 40 -22.02 10.64 5.65
C ASP A 40 -21.22 10.23 4.39
N ALA A 41 -19.89 10.17 4.52
CA ALA A 41 -18.95 9.83 3.47
C ALA A 41 -19.18 8.37 3.07
N ALA A 42 -19.29 7.46 4.05
CA ALA A 42 -19.61 6.06 3.79
C ALA A 42 -20.93 5.87 3.02
N ALA A 43 -21.99 6.66 3.28
CA ALA A 43 -23.24 6.52 2.52
C ALA A 43 -23.22 7.14 1.11
N GLN A 44 -22.14 7.83 0.74
CA GLN A 44 -21.93 8.29 -0.64
C GLN A 44 -21.32 7.21 -1.53
N VAL A 45 -20.89 6.09 -0.95
CA VAL A 45 -20.37 4.95 -1.72
C VAL A 45 -21.51 4.26 -2.46
N VAL A 46 -21.33 4.06 -3.75
CA VAL A 46 -22.25 3.38 -4.66
C VAL A 46 -21.78 1.94 -4.83
N THR A 47 -22.67 0.98 -4.56
CA THR A 47 -22.47 -0.42 -4.91
C THR A 47 -23.11 -0.71 -6.26
N ILE A 48 -22.38 -1.39 -7.15
CA ILE A 48 -22.93 -1.96 -8.37
C ILE A 48 -23.06 -3.48 -8.24
N PRO A 49 -24.04 -4.12 -8.90
CA PRO A 49 -24.12 -5.58 -8.90
C PRO A 49 -22.87 -6.17 -9.56
N MET A 50 -22.20 -7.08 -8.86
CA MET A 50 -21.10 -7.85 -9.44
C MET A 50 -21.65 -8.82 -10.50
N PRO A 51 -21.11 -8.80 -11.74
CA PRO A 51 -21.43 -9.81 -12.73
C PRO A 51 -21.08 -11.22 -12.25
N GLU A 52 -21.73 -12.22 -12.83
CA GLU A 52 -21.31 -13.60 -12.66
C GLU A 52 -20.02 -13.84 -13.44
N PHE A 53 -18.93 -14.14 -12.71
CA PHE A 53 -17.67 -14.55 -13.31
C PHE A 53 -17.58 -16.07 -13.39
N ALA A 54 -16.76 -16.56 -14.32
CA ALA A 54 -16.35 -17.97 -14.27
C ALA A 54 -15.59 -18.25 -12.95
N PRO A 55 -15.61 -19.49 -12.45
CA PRO A 55 -14.79 -19.87 -11.30
C PRO A 55 -13.31 -19.53 -11.51
N TRP A 56 -12.59 -19.31 -10.41
CA TRP A 56 -11.16 -19.01 -10.47
C TRP A 56 -10.39 -20.16 -11.16
N PRO A 57 -9.62 -19.89 -12.24
CA PRO A 57 -8.93 -20.96 -12.95
C PRO A 57 -7.88 -21.66 -12.09
N ALA A 58 -7.73 -22.97 -12.30
CA ALA A 58 -6.72 -23.76 -11.61
C ALA A 58 -5.32 -23.24 -11.94
N GLY A 59 -4.51 -23.03 -10.89
CA GLY A 59 -3.11 -22.69 -11.03
C GLY A 59 -2.24 -23.88 -11.40
N ASP A 60 -1.02 -23.59 -11.85
CA ASP A 60 -0.04 -24.63 -12.08
C ASP A 60 0.39 -25.27 -10.74
N PRO A 61 0.70 -26.58 -10.71
CA PRO A 61 1.24 -27.21 -9.52
C PRO A 61 2.49 -26.50 -9.03
N PHE A 62 2.58 -26.23 -7.73
CA PHE A 62 3.73 -25.58 -7.11
C PHE A 62 4.38 -26.52 -6.10
N THR A 63 5.55 -27.04 -6.45
CA THR A 63 6.25 -28.07 -5.68
C THR A 63 7.27 -27.46 -4.70
N GLU A 64 7.76 -28.25 -3.74
CA GLU A 64 8.85 -27.80 -2.85
C GLU A 64 10.14 -27.44 -3.62
N ALA A 65 10.37 -28.03 -4.81
CA ALA A 65 11.47 -27.63 -5.67
C ALA A 65 11.26 -26.22 -6.25
N ASP A 66 10.02 -25.87 -6.58
CA ASP A 66 9.67 -24.52 -7.07
C ASP A 66 9.75 -23.49 -5.94
N VAL A 67 9.35 -23.86 -4.73
CA VAL A 67 9.52 -23.03 -3.52
C VAL A 67 11.00 -22.70 -3.30
N GLU A 68 11.88 -23.70 -3.37
CA GLU A 68 13.32 -23.50 -3.20
C GLU A 68 13.92 -22.66 -4.33
N ALA A 69 13.53 -22.92 -5.59
CA ALA A 69 13.94 -22.12 -6.73
C ALA A 69 13.51 -20.65 -6.58
N ALA A 70 12.28 -20.40 -6.11
CA ALA A 70 11.77 -19.07 -5.86
C ALA A 70 12.53 -18.36 -4.73
N ARG A 71 12.88 -19.07 -3.65
CA ARG A 71 13.69 -18.53 -2.55
C ARG A 71 15.05 -18.06 -3.03
N LEU A 72 15.74 -18.87 -3.84
CA LEU A 72 17.04 -18.53 -4.41
C LEU A 72 16.94 -17.35 -5.39
N ALA A 73 15.90 -17.33 -6.24
CA ALA A 73 15.67 -16.22 -7.16
C ALA A 73 15.39 -14.90 -6.43
N GLU A 74 14.64 -14.93 -5.33
CA GLU A 74 14.42 -13.74 -4.48
C GLU A 74 15.72 -13.28 -3.82
N ALA A 75 16.54 -14.21 -3.30
CA ALA A 75 17.85 -13.87 -2.76
C ALA A 75 18.79 -13.28 -3.81
N ASP A 76 18.67 -13.66 -5.08
CA ASP A 76 19.44 -13.05 -6.18
C ASP A 76 18.91 -11.67 -6.54
N ARG A 77 17.58 -11.49 -6.65
CA ARG A 77 16.95 -10.18 -6.88
C ARG A 77 17.31 -9.19 -5.78
N GLY A 78 17.20 -9.60 -4.52
CA GLY A 78 17.57 -8.77 -3.37
C GLY A 78 19.03 -8.31 -3.45
N TRP A 79 19.94 -9.17 -3.91
CA TRP A 79 21.33 -8.80 -4.10
C TRP A 79 21.54 -7.81 -5.25
N GLN A 80 20.81 -7.98 -6.37
CA GLN A 80 20.85 -7.01 -7.47
C GLN A 80 20.37 -5.61 -7.01
N THR A 81 19.39 -5.54 -6.12
CA THR A 81 18.95 -4.27 -5.50
C THR A 81 20.06 -3.62 -4.68
N VAL A 82 20.87 -4.42 -3.93
CA VAL A 82 22.05 -3.89 -3.23
C VAL A 82 23.07 -3.34 -4.22
N LEU A 83 23.40 -4.09 -5.28
CA LEU A 83 24.37 -3.68 -6.29
C LEU A 83 23.94 -2.46 -7.10
N ALA A 84 22.63 -2.26 -7.29
CA ALA A 84 22.11 -1.07 -7.99
C ALA A 84 22.49 0.23 -7.27
N THR A 85 22.59 0.21 -5.94
CA THR A 85 22.99 1.36 -5.11
C THR A 85 24.48 1.32 -4.77
N TYR A 86 25.02 0.13 -4.50
CA TYR A 86 26.39 -0.12 -4.04
C TYR A 86 27.09 -1.13 -4.96
N PRO A 87 27.58 -0.69 -6.13
CA PRO A 87 28.06 -1.60 -7.18
C PRO A 87 29.32 -2.40 -6.80
N ASP A 88 30.11 -1.90 -5.85
CA ASP A 88 31.32 -2.56 -5.35
C ASP A 88 31.05 -3.45 -4.12
N ALA A 89 29.78 -3.58 -3.70
CA ALA A 89 29.43 -4.42 -2.55
C ALA A 89 29.78 -5.89 -2.83
N VAL A 90 30.24 -6.58 -1.79
CA VAL A 90 30.57 -8.02 -1.85
C VAL A 90 29.44 -8.81 -1.23
N ARG A 91 28.92 -9.81 -1.96
CA ARG A 91 27.80 -10.63 -1.50
C ARG A 91 28.22 -11.45 -0.28
N PRO A 92 27.51 -11.34 0.85
CA PRO A 92 27.78 -12.18 2.01
C PRO A 92 27.33 -13.62 1.75
N GLU A 93 27.99 -14.58 2.39
CA GLU A 93 27.46 -15.93 2.53
C GLU A 93 26.46 -15.94 3.69
N VAL A 94 25.20 -16.28 3.38
CA VAL A 94 24.09 -16.25 4.33
C VAL A 94 23.42 -17.61 4.33
N ALA A 95 23.34 -18.24 5.49
CA ALA A 95 22.62 -19.49 5.64
C ALA A 95 21.12 -19.23 5.69
N PHE A 96 20.34 -20.05 5.01
CA PHE A 96 18.89 -20.13 5.24
C PHE A 96 18.64 -20.74 6.61
N GLU A 97 17.84 -20.06 7.44
CA GLU A 97 17.51 -20.55 8.77
C GLU A 97 16.11 -21.17 8.79
N ALA A 98 15.09 -20.40 8.42
CA ALA A 98 13.71 -20.84 8.38
C ALA A 98 12.84 -19.87 7.57
N TYR A 99 11.69 -20.34 7.09
CA TYR A 99 10.67 -19.44 6.57
C TYR A 99 9.97 -18.71 7.72
N VAL A 100 9.64 -17.43 7.50
CA VAL A 100 8.72 -16.71 8.39
C VAL A 100 7.27 -17.06 8.05
N THR A 101 6.41 -17.00 9.06
CA THR A 101 4.96 -17.10 8.95
C THR A 101 4.33 -15.78 9.36
N ASP A 102 3.07 -15.54 9.01
CA ASP A 102 2.39 -14.29 9.38
C ASP A 102 2.37 -14.07 10.91
N GLU A 103 2.27 -15.16 11.68
CA GLU A 103 2.24 -15.10 13.15
C GLU A 103 3.59 -14.70 13.76
N ASN A 104 4.72 -15.05 13.13
CA ASN A 104 6.05 -14.81 13.69
C ASN A 104 6.87 -13.75 12.94
N ARG A 105 6.37 -13.26 11.78
CA ARG A 105 7.10 -12.35 10.89
C ARG A 105 7.62 -11.12 11.60
N VAL A 106 6.78 -10.48 12.43
CA VAL A 106 7.16 -9.28 13.19
C VAL A 106 8.32 -9.57 14.13
N ASP A 107 8.21 -10.62 14.95
CA ASP A 107 9.21 -10.93 15.96
C ASP A 107 10.54 -11.39 15.35
N VAL A 108 10.49 -12.26 14.34
CA VAL A 108 11.70 -12.76 13.65
C VAL A 108 12.41 -11.62 12.90
N THR A 109 11.67 -10.79 12.18
CA THR A 109 12.25 -9.67 11.43
C THR A 109 12.85 -8.63 12.38
N ARG A 110 12.12 -8.26 13.45
CA ARG A 110 12.62 -7.36 14.49
C ARG A 110 13.91 -7.88 15.10
N ALA A 111 13.93 -9.14 15.55
CA ALA A 111 15.10 -9.74 16.18
C ALA A 111 16.32 -9.73 15.27
N CYS A 112 16.14 -10.02 13.96
CA CYS A 112 17.25 -9.98 13.01
C CYS A 112 17.76 -8.55 12.82
N PHE A 113 16.87 -7.56 12.66
CA PHE A 113 17.26 -6.17 12.48
C PHE A 113 17.97 -5.61 13.72
N GLU A 114 17.47 -5.89 14.92
CA GLU A 114 18.12 -5.50 16.19
C GLU A 114 19.51 -6.12 16.32
N ALA A 115 19.64 -7.43 16.04
CA ALA A 115 20.93 -8.12 16.09
C ALA A 115 21.94 -7.57 15.08
N ALA A 116 21.46 -7.11 13.92
CA ALA A 116 22.27 -6.49 12.89
C ALA A 116 22.54 -4.98 13.14
N GLY A 117 21.93 -4.39 14.18
CA GLY A 117 22.07 -2.96 14.49
C GLY A 117 21.37 -2.04 13.49
N LEU A 118 20.37 -2.54 12.76
CA LEU A 118 19.58 -1.76 11.82
C LEU A 118 18.58 -0.85 12.55
N PRO A 119 18.30 0.36 12.03
CA PRO A 119 17.19 1.16 12.51
C PRO A 119 15.87 0.43 12.23
N ILE A 120 14.90 0.54 13.14
CA ILE A 120 13.61 -0.14 13.01
C ILE A 120 12.50 0.89 12.89
N ASP A 121 11.71 0.73 11.84
CA ASP A 121 10.48 1.48 11.58
C ASP A 121 9.29 0.56 11.83
N GLU A 122 8.49 0.83 12.87
CA GLU A 122 7.34 -0.02 13.20
C GLU A 122 6.07 0.47 12.50
N GLY A 123 5.43 -0.42 11.73
CA GLY A 123 4.08 -0.20 11.22
C GLY A 123 3.04 -0.76 12.19
N ARG A 124 2.04 0.05 12.54
CA ARG A 124 0.97 -0.29 13.49
C ARG A 124 -0.40 -0.27 12.82
N THR A 125 -1.34 -1.02 13.37
CA THR A 125 -2.73 -1.03 12.87
C THR A 125 -3.43 0.28 13.20
N GLY A 126 -3.96 0.96 12.18
CA GLY A 126 -4.77 2.16 12.34
C GLY A 126 -3.97 3.38 12.84
N PRO A 127 -4.66 4.47 13.22
CA PRO A 127 -4.02 5.71 13.64
C PRO A 127 -3.49 5.68 15.10
N ASP A 128 -3.69 4.58 15.83
CA ASP A 128 -3.32 4.47 17.24
C ASP A 128 -1.80 4.23 17.39
N PRO A 129 -1.04 5.18 17.96
CA PRO A 129 0.40 5.01 18.17
C PRO A 129 0.74 3.88 19.15
N ASP A 130 -0.19 3.46 20.00
CA ASP A 130 -0.03 2.36 20.95
C ASP A 130 -0.63 1.05 20.43
N GLY A 131 -1.18 1.05 19.21
CA GLY A 131 -1.79 -0.13 18.58
C GLY A 131 -0.78 -1.25 18.29
N PRO A 132 -1.25 -2.49 18.02
CA PRO A 132 -0.36 -3.62 17.73
C PRO A 132 0.59 -3.33 16.56
N VAL A 133 1.85 -3.73 16.70
CA VAL A 133 2.82 -3.69 15.59
C VAL A 133 2.51 -4.84 14.63
N VAL A 134 2.29 -4.50 13.37
CA VAL A 134 1.92 -5.45 12.29
C VAL A 134 2.99 -5.60 11.21
N SER A 135 3.96 -4.69 11.18
CA SER A 135 5.10 -4.79 10.28
C SER A 135 6.36 -4.16 10.87
N ILE A 136 7.51 -4.65 10.40
CA ILE A 136 8.84 -4.16 10.76
C ILE A 136 9.54 -3.74 9.47
N GLY A 137 9.77 -2.45 9.33
CA GLY A 137 10.54 -1.82 8.27
C GLY A 137 11.92 -1.38 8.74
N THR A 138 12.73 -0.97 7.77
CA THR A 138 14.01 -0.31 8.03
C THR A 138 14.38 0.52 6.80
N SER A 139 15.12 1.60 7.02
CA SER A 139 15.77 2.38 5.98
C SER A 139 17.29 2.27 6.10
N THR A 140 17.94 1.88 5.00
CA THR A 140 19.40 1.70 4.96
C THR A 140 20.07 2.90 4.32
N THR A 141 21.09 3.45 4.95
CA THR A 141 21.84 4.63 4.49
C THR A 141 23.30 4.32 4.13
N THR A 142 23.78 3.14 4.51
CA THR A 142 25.14 2.66 4.26
C THR A 142 25.14 1.31 3.54
N VAL A 143 26.29 0.94 2.98
CA VAL A 143 26.45 -0.38 2.32
C VAL A 143 26.38 -1.52 3.33
N GLU A 144 26.91 -1.31 4.55
CA GLU A 144 26.86 -2.28 5.64
C GLU A 144 25.42 -2.56 6.07
N GLU A 145 24.60 -1.52 6.22
CA GLU A 145 23.17 -1.65 6.54
C GLU A 145 22.40 -2.37 5.40
N ALA A 146 22.72 -2.07 4.14
CA ALA A 146 22.08 -2.75 3.00
C ALA A 146 22.44 -4.24 2.94
N ILE A 147 23.69 -4.60 3.20
CA ILE A 147 24.16 -5.99 3.31
C ILE A 147 23.51 -6.70 4.51
N ALA A 148 23.36 -6.01 5.64
CA ALA A 148 22.69 -6.54 6.83
C ALA A 148 21.19 -6.81 6.56
N LEU A 149 20.47 -5.86 5.95
CA LEU A 149 19.07 -6.03 5.56
C LEU A 149 18.91 -7.20 4.59
N TYR A 150 19.78 -7.27 3.57
CA TYR A 150 19.85 -8.39 2.65
C TYR A 150 20.00 -9.72 3.39
N SER A 151 20.94 -9.79 4.33
CA SER A 151 21.24 -11.01 5.08
C SER A 151 20.04 -11.46 5.91
N CYS A 152 19.35 -10.55 6.59
CA CYS A 152 18.13 -10.87 7.32
C CYS A 152 17.02 -11.46 6.42
N ARG A 153 16.80 -10.86 5.25
CA ARG A 153 15.78 -11.34 4.30
C ARG A 153 16.12 -12.71 3.70
N VAL A 154 17.41 -13.02 3.52
CA VAL A 154 17.85 -14.33 3.01
C VAL A 154 17.82 -15.42 4.07
N ALA A 155 18.16 -15.09 5.32
CA ALA A 155 18.09 -16.02 6.45
C ALA A 155 16.63 -16.39 6.78
N HIS A 156 15.72 -15.41 6.69
CA HIS A 156 14.32 -15.53 7.08
C HIS A 156 13.33 -15.08 5.99
N PRO A 157 13.28 -15.77 4.83
CA PRO A 157 12.37 -15.39 3.74
C PRO A 157 10.92 -15.78 4.05
N GLU A 158 9.96 -15.11 3.41
CA GLU A 158 8.57 -15.58 3.37
C GLU A 158 8.46 -16.83 2.47
N LYS A 159 7.68 -17.84 2.89
CA LYS A 159 7.45 -19.04 2.07
C LYS A 159 6.45 -18.71 0.98
N ARG A 160 6.85 -18.83 -0.29
CA ARG A 160 5.87 -18.84 -1.39
C ARG A 160 5.02 -20.11 -1.31
N THR A 161 3.71 -19.94 -1.39
CA THR A 161 2.72 -21.03 -1.29
C THR A 161 2.05 -21.34 -2.62
N SER A 162 2.25 -20.51 -3.64
CA SER A 162 1.67 -20.66 -4.97
C SER A 162 2.64 -20.24 -6.07
N ALA A 163 2.41 -20.79 -7.26
CA ALA A 163 3.04 -20.31 -8.48
C ALA A 163 2.51 -18.92 -8.84
N PRO A 164 3.27 -18.11 -9.61
CA PRO A 164 2.72 -16.92 -10.25
C PRO A 164 1.49 -17.28 -11.10
N PRO A 165 0.52 -16.35 -11.26
CA PRO A 165 -0.66 -16.61 -12.07
C PRO A 165 -0.31 -17.06 -13.50
N ASN A 166 -0.98 -18.10 -13.98
CA ASN A 166 -0.85 -18.54 -15.37
C ASN A 166 -1.71 -17.67 -16.32
N ALA A 167 -1.62 -17.90 -17.63
CA ALA A 167 -2.31 -17.07 -18.62
C ALA A 167 -3.85 -17.08 -18.46
N GLU A 168 -4.44 -18.19 -18.02
CA GLU A 168 -5.89 -18.28 -17.77
C GLU A 168 -6.29 -17.45 -16.55
N GLN A 169 -5.53 -17.55 -15.46
CA GLN A 169 -5.70 -16.76 -14.25
C GLN A 169 -5.51 -15.25 -14.52
N LEU A 170 -4.50 -14.87 -15.31
CA LEU A 170 -4.30 -13.48 -15.73
C LEU A 170 -5.44 -12.98 -16.62
N GLY A 171 -5.95 -13.85 -17.49
CA GLY A 171 -7.13 -13.56 -18.30
C GLY A 171 -8.35 -13.30 -17.43
N TRP A 172 -8.55 -14.08 -16.37
CA TRP A 172 -9.62 -13.89 -15.39
C TRP A 172 -9.47 -12.59 -14.63
N ILE A 173 -8.26 -12.28 -14.13
CA ILE A 173 -7.98 -11.01 -13.43
C ILE A 173 -8.31 -9.82 -14.33
N TYR A 174 -7.90 -9.88 -15.60
CA TYR A 174 -8.20 -8.82 -16.57
C TYR A 174 -9.70 -8.62 -16.75
N ASP A 175 -10.47 -9.70 -16.91
CA ASP A 175 -11.92 -9.64 -17.09
C ASP A 175 -12.57 -9.06 -15.82
N TYR A 176 -12.17 -9.50 -14.62
CA TYR A 176 -12.65 -8.95 -13.34
C TYR A 176 -12.38 -7.45 -13.20
N LEU A 177 -11.15 -7.02 -13.52
CA LEU A 177 -10.73 -5.62 -13.42
C LEU A 177 -11.48 -4.73 -14.40
N THR A 178 -11.79 -5.21 -15.60
CA THR A 178 -12.39 -4.41 -16.67
C THR A 178 -13.92 -4.45 -16.69
N GLU A 179 -14.52 -5.56 -16.26
CA GLU A 179 -15.98 -5.74 -16.28
C GLU A 179 -16.64 -5.37 -14.95
N TYR A 180 -15.91 -5.38 -13.83
CA TYR A 180 -16.47 -5.05 -12.51
C TYR A 180 -15.68 -3.99 -11.74
N TYR A 181 -14.43 -4.27 -11.37
CA TYR A 181 -13.73 -3.45 -10.39
C TYR A 181 -13.49 -2.01 -10.89
N GLY A 182 -12.95 -1.85 -12.11
CA GLY A 182 -12.78 -0.53 -12.73
C GLY A 182 -14.10 0.25 -12.88
N PRO A 183 -15.16 -0.35 -13.44
CA PRO A 183 -16.50 0.27 -13.45
C PRO A 183 -17.04 0.65 -12.07
N CYS A 184 -16.85 -0.18 -11.04
CA CYS A 184 -17.29 0.13 -9.67
C CYS A 184 -16.58 1.36 -9.11
N LEU A 185 -15.25 1.43 -9.30
CA LEU A 185 -14.47 2.62 -8.92
C LEU A 185 -14.97 3.87 -9.66
N ALA A 186 -15.27 3.77 -10.96
CA ALA A 186 -15.78 4.88 -11.75
C ALA A 186 -17.15 5.42 -11.27
N GLU A 187 -18.07 4.53 -10.87
CA GLU A 187 -19.37 4.93 -10.27
C GLU A 187 -19.20 5.63 -8.92
N ASN A 188 -18.08 5.39 -8.23
CA ASN A 188 -17.67 6.10 -7.02
C ASN A 188 -16.81 7.34 -7.29
N ALA A 189 -16.83 7.84 -8.53
CA ALA A 189 -16.10 9.03 -8.99
C ALA A 189 -14.57 8.92 -8.83
N ILE A 190 -14.01 7.71 -8.90
CA ILE A 190 -12.58 7.47 -9.03
C ILE A 190 -12.22 7.40 -10.52
N ASP A 191 -11.25 8.20 -10.94
CA ASP A 191 -10.78 8.20 -12.33
C ASP A 191 -9.99 6.93 -12.64
N VAL A 192 -10.55 6.06 -13.48
CA VAL A 192 -9.89 4.83 -13.94
C VAL A 192 -9.35 5.04 -15.35
N ALA A 193 -8.03 4.90 -15.50
CA ALA A 193 -7.39 4.95 -16.81
C ALA A 193 -7.89 3.79 -17.70
N PRO A 194 -8.01 3.99 -19.03
CA PRO A 194 -8.39 2.93 -19.95
C PRO A 194 -7.45 1.73 -19.85
N ALA A 195 -8.02 0.52 -19.84
CA ALA A 195 -7.26 -0.72 -19.79
C ALA A 195 -6.41 -0.92 -21.06
N PRO A 196 -5.19 -1.47 -20.94
CA PRO A 196 -4.44 -1.94 -22.10
C PRO A 196 -5.16 -3.13 -22.75
N PRO A 197 -4.83 -3.51 -23.99
CA PRO A 197 -5.30 -4.76 -24.57
C PRO A 197 -4.99 -5.97 -23.67
N ARG A 198 -5.90 -6.95 -23.63
CA ARG A 198 -5.77 -8.15 -22.76
C ARG A 198 -4.48 -8.93 -22.99
N ASP A 199 -4.09 -9.10 -24.25
CA ASP A 199 -2.85 -9.78 -24.62
C ASP A 199 -1.61 -9.01 -24.14
N GLU A 200 -1.66 -7.68 -24.18
CA GLU A 200 -0.61 -6.83 -23.62
C GLU A 200 -0.55 -6.92 -22.08
N PHE A 201 -1.70 -6.94 -21.41
CA PHE A 201 -1.78 -7.14 -19.96
C PHE A 201 -1.14 -8.46 -19.53
N VAL A 202 -1.54 -9.57 -20.16
CA VAL A 202 -1.02 -10.91 -19.86
C VAL A 202 0.48 -11.00 -20.17
N ALA A 203 0.93 -10.43 -21.30
CA ALA A 203 2.32 -10.53 -21.73
C ALA A 203 3.30 -9.72 -20.87
N LYS A 204 2.84 -8.62 -20.27
CA LYS A 204 3.69 -7.73 -19.46
C LYS A 204 3.58 -7.97 -17.96
N TRP A 205 2.71 -8.86 -17.51
CA TRP A 205 2.50 -9.10 -16.08
C TRP A 205 3.81 -9.42 -15.34
N PRO A 206 4.07 -8.84 -14.15
CA PRO A 206 3.28 -7.85 -13.40
C PRO A 206 3.64 -6.38 -13.72
N GLU A 207 4.37 -6.12 -14.80
CA GLU A 207 4.90 -4.82 -15.23
C GLU A 207 4.02 -4.16 -16.31
N GLN A 208 2.74 -4.49 -16.38
CA GLN A 208 1.82 -3.96 -17.40
C GLN A 208 1.58 -2.44 -17.30
N GLY A 209 1.96 -1.81 -16.19
CA GLY A 209 1.82 -0.37 -15.98
C GLY A 209 0.37 0.12 -15.85
N TRP A 210 -0.58 -0.80 -15.68
CA TRP A 210 -2.00 -0.51 -15.49
C TRP A 210 -2.60 -1.44 -14.44
N PHE A 211 -3.27 -0.82 -13.47
CA PHE A 211 -4.15 -1.46 -12.50
C PHE A 211 -5.12 -0.37 -12.01
N PRO A 212 -6.45 -0.59 -11.98
CA PRO A 212 -7.38 0.37 -11.37
C PRO A 212 -7.03 0.56 -9.90
N SER A 213 -6.90 1.81 -9.43
CA SER A 213 -6.48 2.09 -8.05
C SER A 213 -7.25 3.26 -7.46
N ASN A 214 -7.57 3.18 -6.17
CA ASN A 214 -8.13 4.30 -5.39
C ASN A 214 -7.01 5.16 -4.81
N ASP A 215 -6.75 6.34 -5.38
CA ASP A 215 -5.79 7.30 -4.82
C ASP A 215 -6.35 8.11 -3.64
N ARG A 216 -7.67 8.03 -3.40
CA ARG A 216 -8.38 8.72 -2.32
C ARG A 216 -8.27 8.03 -0.96
N ALA A 217 -7.86 6.76 -0.93
CA ALA A 217 -7.72 5.92 0.27
C ALA A 217 -6.95 6.62 1.40
N MET A 218 -5.94 7.42 1.05
CA MET A 218 -5.07 8.09 2.04
C MET A 218 -5.78 9.22 2.82
N TYR A 219 -6.91 9.74 2.34
CA TYR A 219 -7.51 10.97 2.87
C TYR A 219 -8.80 10.75 3.67
N ASP A 220 -9.47 9.61 3.50
CA ASP A 220 -10.76 9.33 4.13
C ASP A 220 -10.91 7.81 4.41
N PRO A 221 -10.41 7.32 5.55
CA PRO A 221 -10.38 5.89 5.84
C PRO A 221 -11.76 5.27 6.06
N GLU A 222 -12.75 6.06 6.49
CA GLU A 222 -14.13 5.57 6.65
C GLU A 222 -14.79 5.39 5.28
N TRP A 223 -14.56 6.31 4.35
CA TRP A 223 -15.00 6.17 2.97
C TRP A 223 -14.29 5.02 2.25
N ASP A 224 -12.98 4.88 2.47
CA ASP A 224 -12.17 3.82 1.87
C ASP A 224 -12.65 2.43 2.31
N ALA A 225 -12.87 2.21 3.60
CA ALA A 225 -13.43 0.96 4.10
C ALA A 225 -14.82 0.65 3.49
N ALA A 226 -15.67 1.66 3.34
CA ALA A 226 -16.97 1.50 2.69
C ALA A 226 -16.82 1.20 1.18
N LEU A 227 -15.84 1.80 0.51
CA LEU A 227 -15.52 1.51 -0.89
C LEU A 227 -15.01 0.09 -1.07
N GLU A 228 -14.11 -0.40 -0.21
CA GLU A 228 -13.61 -1.78 -0.27
C GLU A 228 -14.75 -2.81 -0.10
N GLU A 229 -15.74 -2.50 0.74
CA GLU A 229 -16.95 -3.32 0.87
C GLU A 229 -17.83 -3.28 -0.38
N ALA A 230 -17.99 -2.10 -1.01
CA ALA A 230 -18.83 -1.92 -2.19
C ALA A 230 -18.19 -2.40 -3.49
N CYS A 231 -16.88 -2.20 -3.63
CA CYS A 231 -16.07 -2.52 -4.80
C CYS A 231 -15.02 -3.55 -4.41
N VAL A 232 -15.46 -4.79 -4.18
CA VAL A 232 -14.59 -5.91 -3.81
C VAL A 232 -13.45 -6.08 -4.82
N ASP A 233 -12.21 -5.99 -4.35
CA ASP A 233 -11.00 -6.17 -5.16
C ASP A 233 -10.82 -7.66 -5.59
N PRO A 234 -10.04 -7.94 -6.65
CA PRO A 234 -9.89 -9.30 -7.16
C PRO A 234 -9.28 -10.27 -6.14
N ASP A 235 -8.34 -9.83 -5.29
CA ASP A 235 -7.71 -10.71 -4.31
C ASP A 235 -8.73 -11.14 -3.25
N THR A 236 -9.53 -10.20 -2.74
CA THR A 236 -10.64 -10.51 -1.83
C THR A 236 -11.67 -11.43 -2.48
N ALA A 237 -12.04 -11.18 -3.73
CA ALA A 237 -12.99 -12.01 -4.46
C ALA A 237 -12.52 -13.47 -4.62
N ILE A 238 -11.23 -13.65 -4.95
CA ILE A 238 -10.57 -14.96 -5.06
C ILE A 238 -10.49 -15.64 -3.68
N MET A 239 -10.03 -14.95 -2.65
CA MET A 239 -9.82 -15.53 -1.31
C MET A 239 -11.12 -15.94 -0.63
N THR A 240 -12.20 -15.20 -0.85
CA THR A 240 -13.51 -15.44 -0.20
C THR A 240 -14.41 -16.37 -0.99
N GLY A 241 -14.00 -16.81 -2.20
CA GLY A 241 -14.82 -17.63 -3.08
C GLY A 241 -16.10 -16.92 -3.52
N LEU A 242 -16.12 -15.58 -3.51
CA LEU A 242 -17.27 -14.78 -3.98
C LEU A 242 -17.59 -15.05 -5.45
N VAL A 243 -16.62 -15.58 -6.19
CA VAL A 243 -16.69 -15.93 -7.61
C VAL A 243 -16.94 -17.43 -7.84
N ASP A 244 -16.95 -18.24 -6.77
CA ASP A 244 -17.20 -19.69 -6.79
C ASP A 244 -18.62 -20.05 -6.28
N ARG A 245 -19.53 -19.06 -6.18
CA ARG A 245 -20.93 -19.33 -5.81
C ARG A 245 -21.65 -20.06 -6.95
N GLU A 246 -21.51 -21.39 -6.97
CA GLU A 246 -22.58 -22.27 -7.44
C GLU A 246 -23.73 -22.12 -6.45
N ASP A 247 -24.67 -21.22 -6.72
CA ASP A 247 -25.91 -21.15 -5.96
C ASP A 247 -26.64 -22.51 -6.07
N GLY A 248 -26.74 -23.19 -4.93
CA GLY A 248 -27.64 -24.33 -4.71
C GLY A 248 -29.08 -23.91 -4.45
#